data_AF-A0A1J5PBZ6-F1
#
_entry.id   AF-A0A1J5PBZ6-F1
#
_cell.length_a   1.000
_cell.length_b   1.000
_cell.length_c   1.000
_cell.angle_alpha   90.00
_cell.angle_beta   90.00
_cell.angle_gamma   90.00
#
_symmetry.space_group_name_H-M   'P 1'
#
loop_
_entity.id
_entity.type
_entity.pdbx_description
1 polymer ?
#
loop_
_entity_poly.entity_id
_entity_poly.type
_entity_poly.pdbx_seq_one_letter_code
_entity_poly.pdbx_strand_id
1 'polypeptide(L)'
;MVFQLARRTGLLKLQQRELGAKSGLFAGISAGFTSFVSNAGGPPAAVYLLLKGVTKTEFQATNVIVFWVVNLVKFIPFLALGLATRQTITADLMLAPVALVGAWLGIKAHNAVSENVFFGLTYVVLVVTGSKLIWDALI
;
A
#
# COMPACT_ATOMS: atom_id res chain seq x y z
N MET A 1 6.99 13.66 -6.97
CA MET A 1 7.06 15.10 -7.32
C MET A 1 6.63 15.37 -8.77
N VAL A 2 7.25 14.73 -9.77
CA VAL A 2 6.92 14.89 -11.21
C VAL A 2 5.44 14.60 -11.53
N PHE A 3 4.86 13.56 -10.92
CA PHE A 3 3.46 13.17 -11.15
C PHE A 3 2.42 14.17 -10.63
N GLN A 4 2.70 14.82 -9.48
CA GLN A 4 1.79 15.82 -8.91
C GLN A 4 1.88 17.16 -9.67
N LEU A 5 3.07 17.52 -10.16
CA LEU A 5 3.25 18.67 -11.05
C LEU A 5 2.54 18.47 -12.39
N ALA A 6 2.63 17.27 -12.98
CA ALA A 6 2.00 16.92 -14.26
C ALA A 6 0.46 16.89 -14.21
N ARG A 7 -0.14 16.62 -13.04
CA ARG A 7 -1.60 16.74 -12.83
C ARG A 7 -2.07 18.20 -12.74
N ARG A 8 -1.27 19.10 -12.19
CA ARG A 8 -1.62 20.53 -12.04
C ARG A 8 -1.55 21.30 -13.36
N THR A 9 -0.72 20.87 -14.30
CA THR A 9 -0.50 21.55 -15.58
C THR A 9 -1.47 21.16 -16.69
N GLY A 10 -2.46 20.28 -16.41
CA GLY A 10 -3.43 19.85 -17.43
C GLY A 10 -2.85 19.03 -18.59
N LEU A 11 -1.54 18.73 -18.57
CA LEU A 11 -0.82 17.96 -19.58
C LEU A 11 -1.24 16.49 -19.61
N LEU A 12 -1.73 15.97 -18.49
CA LEU A 12 -2.30 14.63 -18.40
C LEU A 12 -3.83 14.72 -18.44
N LYS A 13 -4.38 14.82 -19.65
CA LYS A 13 -5.72 14.28 -19.90
C LYS A 13 -5.61 12.77 -19.66
N LEU A 14 -5.93 12.34 -18.44
CA LEU A 14 -6.21 10.93 -18.14
C LEU A 14 -7.49 10.59 -18.91
N GLN A 15 -7.29 10.31 -20.19
CA GLN A 15 -8.32 9.91 -21.11
C GLN A 15 -8.96 8.65 -20.51
N GLN A 16 -10.25 8.74 -20.19
CA GLN A 16 -11.06 7.62 -19.72
C GLN A 16 -10.92 6.52 -20.76
N ARG A 17 -9.98 5.61 -20.55
CA ARG A 17 -9.83 4.43 -21.38
C ARG A 17 -10.80 3.42 -20.78
N GLU A 18 -11.70 2.89 -21.61
CA GLU A 18 -12.47 1.72 -21.23
C GLU A 18 -11.50 0.55 -21.06
N LEU A 19 -10.92 0.45 -19.86
CA LEU A 19 -9.99 -0.58 -19.47
C LEU A 19 -10.77 -1.90 -19.38
N GLY A 20 -10.69 -2.70 -20.44
CA GLY A 20 -11.37 -4.00 -20.52
C GLY A 20 -10.95 -4.96 -19.42
N ALA A 21 -11.78 -5.97 -19.15
CA ALA A 21 -11.63 -6.92 -18.03
C ALA A 21 -10.22 -7.55 -17.88
N LYS A 22 -9.50 -7.76 -18.99
CA LYS A 22 -8.12 -8.28 -19.00
C LYS A 22 -7.11 -7.38 -18.29
N SER A 23 -7.25 -6.05 -18.45
CA SER A 23 -6.39 -5.08 -17.78
C SER A 23 -6.66 -5.01 -16.28
N GLY A 24 -7.93 -5.17 -15.86
CA GLY A 24 -8.31 -5.29 -14.46
C GLY A 24 -7.77 -6.56 -13.81
N LEU A 25 -7.78 -7.68 -14.53
CA LEU A 25 -7.19 -8.94 -14.04
C LEU A 25 -5.67 -8.81 -13.82
N PHE A 26 -4.95 -8.24 -14.78
CA PHE A 26 -3.50 -8.04 -14.66
C PHE A 26 -3.14 -7.06 -13.52
N ALA A 27 -3.89 -5.97 -13.40
CA ALA A 27 -3.73 -5.02 -12.29
C ALA A 27 -4.05 -5.69 -10.94
N GLY A 28 -5.09 -6.53 -10.87
CA GLY A 28 -5.46 -7.28 -9.68
C GLY A 28 -4.39 -8.29 -9.26
N ILE A 29 -3.85 -9.07 -10.20
CA ILE A 29 -2.78 -10.04 -9.95
C ILE A 29 -1.51 -9.33 -9.47
N SER A 30 -1.08 -8.28 -10.16
CA SER A 30 0.12 -7.52 -9.77
C SER A 30 -0.05 -6.82 -8.41
N ALA A 31 -1.22 -6.24 -8.14
CA ALA A 31 -1.53 -5.65 -6.83
C ALA A 31 -1.54 -6.72 -5.72
N GLY A 32 -2.17 -7.87 -5.96
CA GLY A 32 -2.22 -8.99 -5.02
C GLY A 32 -0.84 -9.56 -4.72
N PHE A 33 -0.05 -9.86 -5.75
CA PHE A 33 1.32 -10.37 -5.61
C PHE A 33 2.22 -9.40 -4.86
N THR A 34 2.25 -8.12 -5.27
CA THR A 34 3.10 -7.10 -4.64
C THR A 34 2.65 -6.80 -3.19
N SER A 35 1.34 -6.93 -2.91
CA SER A 35 0.81 -6.85 -1.55
C SER A 35 1.23 -8.05 -0.68
N PHE A 36 1.30 -9.26 -1.26
CA PHE A 36 1.72 -10.45 -0.53
C PHE A 36 3.22 -10.43 -0.21
N VAL A 37 4.07 -10.05 -1.18
CA VAL A 37 5.54 -10.10 -1.03
C VAL A 37 6.10 -8.91 -0.27
N SER A 38 5.61 -7.69 -0.52
CA SER A 38 6.22 -6.45 -0.01
C SER A 38 5.24 -5.49 0.65
N ASN A 39 3.99 -5.93 0.87
CA ASN A 39 2.88 -5.08 1.32
C ASN A 39 2.70 -3.79 0.49
N ALA A 40 3.13 -3.82 -0.78
CA ALA A 40 3.20 -2.67 -1.67
C ALA A 40 2.25 -2.83 -2.88
N GLY A 41 1.06 -3.40 -2.66
CA GLY A 41 0.06 -3.53 -3.73
C GLY A 41 -0.61 -2.20 -4.14
N GLY A 42 -0.42 -1.15 -3.34
CA GLY A 42 -1.03 0.17 -3.51
C GLY A 42 -0.77 0.85 -4.86
N PRO A 43 0.49 0.94 -5.35
CA PRO A 43 0.81 1.61 -6.59
C PRO A 43 0.15 0.97 -7.84
N PRO A 44 0.18 -0.36 -8.05
CA PRO A 44 -0.55 -0.99 -9.16
C PRO A 44 -2.07 -0.72 -9.12
N ALA A 45 -2.71 -0.83 -7.95
CA ALA A 45 -4.14 -0.56 -7.78
C ALA A 45 -4.48 0.91 -8.06
N ALA A 46 -3.63 1.83 -7.57
CA ALA A 46 -3.78 3.27 -7.78
C ALA A 46 -3.70 3.63 -9.28
N VAL A 47 -2.76 3.06 -10.01
CA VAL A 47 -2.62 3.28 -11.46
C VAL A 47 -3.89 2.84 -12.20
N TYR A 48 -4.42 1.65 -11.88
CA TYR A 48 -5.65 1.15 -12.51
C TYR A 48 -6.87 2.05 -12.23
N LEU A 49 -7.08 2.45 -10.98
CA LEU A 49 -8.21 3.30 -10.59
C LEU A 49 -8.10 4.71 -11.18
N LEU A 50 -6.90 5.30 -11.21
CA LEU A 50 -6.67 6.62 -11.81
C LEU A 50 -6.96 6.62 -13.32
N LEU A 51 -6.62 5.54 -14.02
CA LEU A 51 -6.94 5.39 -15.45
C LEU A 51 -8.45 5.24 -15.72
N LYS A 52 -9.22 4.79 -14.71
CA LYS A 52 -10.68 4.63 -14.79
C LYS A 52 -11.44 5.94 -14.52
N GLY A 53 -10.74 7.01 -14.10
CA GLY A 53 -11.34 8.34 -13.91
C GLY A 53 -12.29 8.45 -12.72
N VAL A 54 -12.14 7.60 -11.70
CA VAL A 54 -12.98 7.62 -10.49
C VAL A 54 -12.79 8.91 -9.69
N THR A 55 -13.84 9.35 -9.00
CA THR A 55 -13.76 10.49 -8.09
C THR A 55 -12.84 10.19 -6.91
N LYS A 56 -12.37 11.22 -6.19
CA LYS A 56 -11.48 11.06 -5.03
C LYS A 56 -12.08 10.13 -3.97
N THR A 57 -13.39 10.23 -3.73
CA THR A 57 -14.10 9.41 -2.74
C THR A 57 -14.19 7.96 -3.20
N GLU A 58 -14.55 7.72 -4.47
CA GLU A 58 -14.60 6.38 -5.04
C GLU A 58 -13.23 5.72 -5.09
N PHE A 59 -12.17 6.48 -5.41
CA PHE A 59 -10.80 6.01 -5.37
C PHE A 59 -10.43 5.48 -3.98
N GLN A 60 -10.68 6.29 -2.96
CA GLN A 60 -10.32 5.93 -1.58
C GLN A 60 -11.18 4.77 -1.07
N ALA A 61 -12.49 4.79 -1.30
CA ALA A 61 -13.38 3.70 -0.93
C ALA A 61 -13.00 2.38 -1.62
N THR A 62 -12.69 2.42 -2.91
CA THR A 62 -12.29 1.23 -3.67
C THR A 62 -10.97 0.68 -3.18
N ASN A 63 -9.97 1.54 -2.92
CA ASN A 63 -8.70 1.09 -2.34
C ASN A 63 -8.91 0.40 -0.98
N VAL A 64 -9.72 0.98 -0.10
CA VAL A 64 -10.02 0.39 1.22
C VAL A 64 -10.62 -1.00 1.04
N ILE A 65 -11.65 -1.15 0.20
CA ILE A 65 -12.33 -2.44 -0.01
C ILE A 65 -11.40 -3.45 -0.68
N VAL A 66 -10.67 -3.06 -1.74
CA VAL A 66 -9.76 -3.95 -2.46
C VAL A 66 -8.67 -4.46 -1.53
N PHE A 67 -8.01 -3.58 -0.77
CA PHE A 67 -6.96 -4.02 0.15
C PHE A 67 -7.50 -4.78 1.34
N TRP A 68 -8.72 -4.50 1.79
CA TRP A 68 -9.37 -5.31 2.82
C TRP A 68 -9.58 -6.76 2.35
N VAL A 69 -10.14 -6.94 1.15
CA VAL A 69 -10.33 -8.26 0.53
C VAL A 69 -8.99 -8.95 0.28
N VAL A 70 -8.01 -8.24 -0.29
CA VAL A 70 -6.68 -8.81 -0.55
C VAL A 70 -6.05 -9.30 0.75
N ASN A 71 -6.08 -8.51 1.83
CA ASN A 71 -5.53 -8.93 3.12
C ASN A 71 -6.30 -10.09 3.75
N LEU A 72 -7.63 -10.16 3.59
CA LEU A 72 -8.41 -11.30 4.04
C LEU A 72 -8.02 -12.58 3.29
N VAL A 73 -7.83 -12.50 1.97
CA VAL A 73 -7.40 -13.63 1.14
C VAL A 73 -5.99 -14.11 1.53
N LYS A 74 -5.10 -13.23 2.00
CA LYS A 74 -3.76 -13.63 2.52
C LYS A 74 -3.84 -14.62 3.68
N PHE A 75 -4.95 -14.63 4.42
CA PHE A 75 -5.15 -15.57 5.52
C PHE A 75 -5.16 -17.03 5.05
N ILE A 76 -5.64 -17.31 3.82
CA ILE A 76 -5.70 -18.67 3.27
C ILE A 76 -4.28 -19.23 3.04
N PRO A 77 -3.36 -18.56 2.31
CA PRO A 77 -1.95 -18.95 2.26
C PRO A 77 -1.30 -19.07 3.64
N PHE A 78 -1.59 -18.16 4.59
CA PHE A 78 -0.99 -18.23 5.93
C PHE A 78 -1.45 -19.46 6.72
N LEU A 79 -2.72 -19.86 6.59
CA LEU A 79 -3.23 -21.13 7.11
C LEU A 79 -2.57 -22.33 6.42
N ALA A 80 -2.46 -22.30 5.08
CA ALA A 80 -1.87 -23.38 4.30
C ALA A 80 -0.37 -23.57 4.58
N LEU A 81 0.35 -22.48 4.88
CA LEU A 81 1.76 -22.49 5.30
C LEU A 81 1.94 -22.85 6.79
N GLY A 82 0.86 -23.08 7.55
CA GLY A 82 0.91 -23.40 8.97
C GLY A 82 1.31 -22.23 9.88
N LEU A 83 1.34 -21.00 9.36
CA LEU A 83 1.70 -19.79 10.09
C LEU A 83 0.59 -19.34 11.05
N ALA A 84 -0.65 -19.71 10.76
CA ALA A 84 -1.81 -19.47 11.62
C ALA A 84 -2.04 -20.66 12.58
N THR A 85 -1.27 -20.68 13.67
CA THR A 85 -1.43 -21.60 14.81
C THR A 85 -2.29 -20.96 15.90
N ARG A 86 -2.77 -21.75 16.89
CA ARG A 86 -3.49 -21.19 18.05
C ARG A 86 -2.67 -20.13 18.80
N GLN A 87 -1.35 -20.30 18.85
CA GLN A 87 -0.44 -19.36 19.50
C GLN A 87 -0.36 -18.04 18.74
N THR A 88 -0.18 -18.07 17.41
CA THR A 88 -0.12 -16.84 16.61
C THR A 88 -1.45 -16.11 16.59
N ILE A 89 -2.58 -16.82 16.49
CA ILE A 89 -3.92 -16.21 16.58
C ILE A 89 -4.14 -15.54 17.93
N THR A 90 -3.73 -16.18 19.03
CA THR A 90 -3.89 -15.60 20.38
C THR A 90 -2.99 -14.38 20.56
N ALA A 91 -1.75 -14.43 20.04
CA ALA A 91 -0.84 -13.29 20.03
C ALA A 91 -1.41 -12.13 19.20
N ASP A 92 -1.97 -12.41 18.01
CA ASP A 92 -2.61 -11.41 17.16
C ASP A 92 -3.80 -10.74 17.88
N LEU A 93 -4.63 -11.52 18.58
CA LEU A 93 -5.74 -10.99 19.38
C LEU A 93 -5.27 -10.12 20.55
N MET A 94 -4.17 -10.50 21.22
CA MET A 94 -3.58 -9.70 22.30
C MET A 94 -2.96 -8.40 21.77
N LEU A 95 -2.41 -8.42 20.55
CA LEU A 95 -1.81 -7.26 19.91
C LEU A 95 -2.83 -6.38 19.17
N ALA A 96 -4.02 -6.88 18.84
CA ALA A 96 -5.04 -6.13 18.12
C ALA A 96 -5.40 -4.78 18.78
N PRO A 97 -5.58 -4.66 20.12
CA PRO A 97 -5.81 -3.38 20.77
C PRO A 97 -4.63 -2.41 20.59
N VAL A 98 -3.40 -2.93 20.72
CA VAL A 98 -2.18 -2.14 20.53
C VAL A 98 -2.07 -1.65 19.09
N ALA A 99 -2.40 -2.50 18.12
CA ALA A 99 -2.43 -2.13 16.70
C ALA A 99 -3.48 -1.05 16.41
N LEU A 100 -4.68 -1.12 17.01
CA LEU A 100 -5.71 -0.09 16.88
C LEU A 100 -5.26 1.25 17.47
N VAL A 101 -4.66 1.24 18.66
CA VAL A 101 -4.11 2.44 19.29
C VAL A 101 -2.96 3.00 18.46
N GLY A 102 -2.07 2.15 17.96
CA GLY A 102 -0.96 2.53 17.09
C GLY A 102 -1.44 3.16 15.79
N ALA A 103 -2.49 2.60 15.15
CA ALA A 103 -3.10 3.18 13.96
C ALA A 103 -3.71 4.56 14.25
N TRP A 104 -4.42 4.71 15.37
CA TRP A 104 -4.97 5.99 15.79
C TRP A 104 -3.89 7.04 16.06
N LEU A 105 -2.82 6.66 16.77
CA LEU A 105 -1.65 7.51 17.00
C LEU A 105 -0.96 7.88 15.68
N GLY A 106 -0.84 6.94 14.75
CA GLY A 106 -0.30 7.16 13.41
C GLY A 106 -1.09 8.20 12.63
N ILE A 107 -2.42 8.13 12.66
CA ILE A 107 -3.30 9.15 12.04
C ILE A 107 -3.07 10.52 12.69
N LYS A 108 -3.00 10.58 14.02
CA LYS A 108 -2.78 11.83 14.75
C LYS A 108 -1.40 12.43 14.46
N ALA A 109 -0.37 11.59 14.42
CA ALA A 109 1.00 11.99 14.09
C ALA A 109 1.12 12.44 12.63
N HIS A 110 0.49 11.73 11.69
CA HIS A 110 0.46 12.11 10.28
C HIS A 110 -0.14 13.50 10.07
N ASN A 111 -1.19 13.84 10.82
CA ASN A 111 -1.80 15.18 10.76
C ASN A 111 -0.96 16.26 11.47
N ALA A 112 -0.08 15.89 12.40
CA ALA A 112 0.76 16.82 13.16
C ALA A 112 2.11 17.11 12.49
N VAL A 113 2.62 16.18 11.67
CA VAL A 113 3.92 16.29 11.01
C VAL A 113 3.77 17.02 9.68
N SER A 114 4.59 18.05 9.46
CA SER A 114 4.61 18.77 8.18
C SER A 114 5.20 17.90 7.07
N GLU A 115 4.69 18.08 5.85
CA GLU A 115 5.09 17.31 4.66
C GLU A 115 6.62 17.28 4.47
N ASN A 116 7.29 18.41 4.71
CA ASN A 116 8.74 18.54 4.61
C ASN A 116 9.50 17.65 5.61
N VAL A 117 9.02 17.56 6.85
CA VAL A 117 9.65 16.72 7.89
C VAL A 117 9.44 15.25 7.58
N PHE A 118 8.25 14.86 7.12
CA PHE A 118 7.96 13.49 6.72
C PHE A 118 8.87 13.02 5.59
N PHE A 119 9.00 13.82 4.52
CA PHE A 119 9.90 13.48 3.41
C PHE A 119 11.36 13.46 3.82
N GLY A 120 11.82 14.44 4.61
CA GLY A 120 13.19 14.48 5.12
C GLY A 120 13.55 13.22 5.90
N LEU A 121 12.71 12.82 6.87
CA LEU A 121 12.90 11.59 7.65
C LEU A 121 12.89 10.35 6.78
N THR A 122 11.92 10.26 5.86
CA THR A 122 11.82 9.13 4.93
C THR A 122 13.09 8.98 4.11
N TYR A 123 13.62 10.06 3.55
CA TYR A 123 14.85 10.03 2.75
C TYR A 123 16.05 9.58 3.57
N VAL A 124 16.21 10.08 4.79
CA VAL A 124 17.31 9.67 5.68
C VAL A 124 17.23 8.17 5.96
N VAL A 125 16.05 7.68 6.36
CA VAL A 125 15.85 6.24 6.62
C VAL A 125 16.10 5.40 5.36
N LEU A 126 15.62 5.86 4.19
CA LEU A 126 15.80 5.13 2.94
C LEU A 126 17.28 5.02 2.55
N VAL A 127 18.04 6.10 2.70
CA VAL A 127 19.48 6.12 2.44
C VAL A 127 20.20 5.17 3.40
N VAL A 128 19.93 5.27 4.71
CA VAL A 128 20.56 4.41 5.71
C VAL A 128 20.26 2.93 5.45
N THR A 129 18.99 2.60 5.23
CA THR A 129 18.56 1.20 5.03
C THR A 129 19.06 0.66 3.69
N GLY A 130 19.01 1.47 2.62
CA GLY A 130 19.55 1.10 1.31
C GLY A 130 21.05 0.87 1.35
N SER A 131 21.81 1.76 1.99
CA SER A 131 23.26 1.58 2.20
C SER A 131 23.57 0.33 3.01
N LYS A 132 22.79 0.06 4.07
CA LYS A 132 22.96 -1.15 4.89
C LYS A 132 22.69 -2.43 4.10
N LEU A 133 21.64 -2.46 3.28
CA LEU A 133 21.33 -3.61 2.43
C LEU A 133 22.39 -3.87 1.36
N ILE A 134 22.98 -2.82 0.79
CA ILE A 134 24.11 -2.95 -0.14
C ILE A 134 25.32 -3.54 0.58
N TRP A 135 25.59 -3.09 1.81
CA TRP A 135 26.67 -3.61 2.64
C TRP A 135 26.49 -5.11 2.93
N ASP A 136 25.29 -5.52 3.38
CA ASP A 136 24.95 -6.93 3.61
C ASP A 136 25.03 -7.80 2.35
N ALA A 137 24.83 -7.22 1.17
CA ALA A 137 24.91 -7.95 -0.09
C ALA A 137 26.36 -8.15 -0.57
N LEU A 138 27.30 -7.34 -0.06
CA LEU A 138 28.71 -7.37 -0.46
C LEU A 138 29.60 -8.14 0.53
N ILE A 139 29.18 -8.33 1.77
CA ILE A 139 29.92 -8.97 2.88
C ILE A 139 29.09 -10.10 3.47
#